data_AF-A0A679JMC3-F1
#
_entry.id   AF-A0A679JMC3-F1
#
_cell.length_a   1.000
_cell.length_b   1.000
_cell.length_c   1.000
_cell.angle_alpha   90.00
_cell.angle_beta   90.00
_cell.angle_gamma   90.00
#
_symmetry.space_group_name_H-M   'P 1'
#
loop_
_entity.id
_entity.type
_entity.pdbx_description
1 polymer ?
#
loop_
_entity_poly.entity_id
_entity_poly.type
_entity_poly.pdbx_seq_one_letter_code
_entity_poly.pdbx_strand_id
1 'polypeptide(L)'
;MARITFDQLTLLYRHIAFDQNGEQGSLSIATSEVRDVIQLIEYDQAAAADADIVVLDDVDALQVGQAVSVRVGPPRTALGYLVRDFNGLLDTPEARIKEPRAYFVIEGGITPDINPCPERLATYRKVLEFTNLVGEAAAYVDQSKRELIFIKDGKFSVPMAYTDADLDRVIVFDADAILKACADEIHRDQKLAILAEAVIGICASQPVASRFRHLIANLGAVNEEVRNGYQLFASSFSYSKIRNEIEAARIDYLNKIHKTIIDIQTQLLGIPVATVIVASQLKVTSACGVEFWTNFAVVVGAWIFVVLLAIAIGNQWATLASISDDIARQKAKFQRDFAALSDQFDTIFLTLGRRILWQRIFLGFVGALAIVGAGVATFVANRVTNVPYMTCWLGDVSASAPTPVQPAVTPVAPDNTPANASMPKHSPSPDTAPATPAQPRVSPESQAHP
;
A
#
# COMPACT_ATOMS: atom_id res chain seq x y z
N MET A 1 -48.31 11.20 -28.73
CA MET A 1 -47.16 10.52 -29.37
C MET A 1 -46.89 11.24 -30.67
N ALA A 2 -45.63 11.39 -31.08
CA ALA A 2 -45.31 12.02 -32.36
C ALA A 2 -45.93 11.22 -33.51
N ARG A 3 -46.48 11.94 -34.50
CA ARG A 3 -47.14 11.33 -35.68
C ARG A 3 -46.16 11.00 -36.79
N ILE A 4 -44.95 11.57 -36.71
CA ILE A 4 -43.84 11.38 -37.63
C ILE A 4 -42.57 11.01 -36.86
N THR A 5 -41.71 10.19 -37.45
CA THR A 5 -40.42 9.79 -36.86
C THR A 5 -39.26 10.56 -37.50
N PHE A 6 -38.13 10.63 -36.80
CA PHE A 6 -36.94 11.28 -37.36
C PHE A 6 -36.34 10.51 -38.55
N ASP A 7 -36.54 9.20 -38.64
CA ASP A 7 -36.12 8.41 -39.82
C ASP A 7 -36.91 8.82 -41.06
N GLN A 8 -38.22 9.09 -40.91
CA GLN A 8 -39.05 9.62 -41.99
C GLN A 8 -38.59 11.02 -42.41
N LEU A 9 -38.22 11.88 -41.46
CA LEU A 9 -37.65 13.20 -41.76
C LEU A 9 -36.29 13.08 -42.46
N THR A 10 -35.43 12.17 -41.99
CA THR A 10 -34.12 11.88 -42.60
C THR A 10 -34.27 11.43 -44.05
N LEU A 11 -35.29 10.60 -44.34
CA LEU A 11 -35.63 10.23 -45.72
C LEU A 11 -35.92 11.48 -46.56
N LEU A 12 -36.75 12.41 -46.08
CA LEU A 12 -37.02 13.67 -46.80
C LEU A 12 -35.75 14.51 -46.96
N TYR A 13 -34.98 14.73 -45.89
CA TYR A 13 -33.78 15.57 -45.93
C TYR A 13 -32.74 15.07 -46.94
N ARG A 14 -32.58 13.74 -47.10
CA ARG A 14 -31.69 13.15 -48.11
C ARG A 14 -32.12 13.45 -49.55
N HIS A 15 -33.39 13.76 -49.77
CA HIS A 15 -33.97 14.07 -51.08
C HIS A 15 -34.19 15.57 -51.32
N ILE A 16 -33.80 16.43 -50.38
CA ILE A 16 -33.89 17.89 -50.50
C ILE A 16 -32.55 18.44 -50.95
N ALA A 17 -32.56 19.14 -52.09
CA ALA A 17 -31.47 20.01 -52.47
C ALA A 17 -31.62 21.34 -51.72
N PHE A 18 -30.99 21.42 -50.54
CA PHE A 18 -31.03 22.60 -49.67
C PHE A 18 -30.37 23.81 -50.33
N ASP A 19 -30.89 24.99 -50.00
CA ASP A 19 -30.25 26.27 -50.31
C ASP A 19 -29.02 26.54 -49.41
N GLN A 20 -28.38 27.69 -49.59
CA GLN A 20 -27.18 28.04 -48.81
C GLN A 20 -27.45 28.23 -47.31
N ASN A 21 -28.70 28.52 -46.94
CA ASN A 21 -29.10 28.79 -45.56
C ASN A 21 -29.62 27.53 -44.86
N GLY A 22 -30.04 26.50 -45.62
CA GLY A 22 -30.65 25.28 -45.11
C GLY A 22 -32.12 25.44 -44.72
N GLU A 23 -32.75 26.57 -45.06
CA GLU A 23 -34.12 26.92 -44.65
C GLU A 23 -35.15 26.61 -45.76
N GLN A 24 -34.67 26.44 -46.99
CA GLN A 24 -35.48 26.10 -48.15
C GLN A 24 -34.73 25.10 -49.02
N GLY A 25 -35.45 24.44 -49.92
CA GLY A 25 -34.83 23.57 -50.91
C GLY A 25 -35.82 23.02 -51.92
N SER A 26 -35.29 22.27 -52.87
CA SER A 26 -36.10 21.51 -53.82
C SER A 26 -36.15 20.04 -53.39
N LEU A 27 -37.31 19.57 -52.95
CA LEU A 27 -37.57 18.16 -52.61
C LEU A 27 -37.83 17.37 -53.89
N SER A 28 -36.97 16.39 -54.17
CA SER A 28 -37.19 15.42 -55.25
C SER A 28 -38.00 14.23 -54.73
N ILE A 29 -39.25 14.09 -55.18
CA ILE A 29 -40.13 12.96 -54.81
C ILE A 29 -39.73 11.72 -55.61
N ALA A 30 -38.60 11.11 -55.25
CA ALA A 30 -38.00 10.03 -56.03
C ALA A 30 -38.69 8.66 -55.86
N THR A 31 -39.31 8.42 -54.70
CA THR A 31 -39.94 7.14 -54.35
C THR A 31 -41.35 7.34 -53.79
N SER A 32 -42.15 6.27 -53.76
CA SER A 32 -43.46 6.29 -53.11
C SER A 32 -43.35 6.57 -51.61
N GLU A 33 -42.28 6.11 -50.96
CA GLU A 33 -42.04 6.38 -49.53
C GLU A 33 -41.84 7.88 -49.26
N VAL A 34 -41.02 8.57 -50.08
CA VAL A 34 -40.83 10.02 -49.98
C VAL A 34 -42.16 10.74 -50.16
N ARG A 35 -42.95 10.34 -51.17
CA ARG A 35 -44.29 10.89 -51.43
C ARG A 35 -45.21 10.71 -50.23
N ASP A 36 -45.25 9.51 -49.65
CA ASP A 36 -46.16 9.18 -48.55
C ASP A 36 -45.84 9.99 -47.29
N VAL A 37 -44.54 10.22 -47.01
CA VAL A 37 -44.11 11.05 -45.87
C VAL A 37 -44.46 12.52 -46.09
N ILE A 38 -44.19 13.10 -47.27
CA ILE A 38 -44.55 14.52 -47.50
C ILE A 38 -46.07 14.72 -47.56
N GLN A 39 -46.83 13.76 -48.09
CA GLN A 39 -48.30 13.79 -48.03
C GLN A 39 -48.81 13.72 -46.59
N LEU A 40 -48.19 12.89 -45.73
CA LEU A 40 -48.53 12.86 -44.31
C LEU A 40 -48.33 14.22 -43.66
N ILE A 41 -47.25 14.93 -43.98
CA ILE A 41 -46.97 16.28 -43.47
C ILE A 41 -48.02 17.29 -43.96
N GLU A 42 -48.41 17.25 -45.24
CA GLU A 42 -49.41 18.18 -45.79
C GLU A 42 -50.83 17.95 -45.25
N TYR A 43 -51.23 16.69 -45.00
CA TYR A 43 -52.59 16.36 -44.57
C TYR A 43 -52.77 16.26 -43.04
N ASP A 44 -51.73 15.96 -42.27
CA ASP A 44 -51.78 15.87 -40.80
C ASP A 44 -51.10 17.08 -40.16
N GLN A 45 -51.91 17.98 -39.60
CA GLN A 45 -51.45 19.20 -38.93
C GLN A 45 -50.47 18.92 -37.77
N ALA A 46 -50.60 17.79 -37.07
CA ALA A 46 -49.68 17.43 -35.99
C ALA A 46 -48.32 16.97 -36.56
N ALA A 47 -48.33 16.23 -37.67
CA ALA A 47 -47.10 15.86 -38.37
C ALA A 47 -46.41 17.09 -38.96
N ALA A 48 -47.16 18.04 -39.54
CA ALA A 48 -46.64 19.32 -40.00
C ALA A 48 -45.95 20.12 -38.89
N ALA A 49 -46.61 20.24 -37.73
CA ALA A 49 -46.07 20.96 -36.59
C ALA A 49 -44.83 20.28 -35.98
N ASP A 50 -44.78 18.94 -35.98
CA ASP A 50 -43.64 18.18 -35.49
C ASP A 50 -42.44 18.24 -36.47
N ALA A 51 -42.68 18.24 -37.78
CA ALA A 51 -41.67 18.24 -38.84
C ALA A 51 -41.10 19.64 -39.18
N ASP A 52 -41.95 20.66 -39.08
CA ASP A 52 -41.72 22.03 -39.56
C ASP A 52 -41.31 22.12 -41.04
N ILE A 53 -41.94 21.31 -41.89
CA ILE A 53 -41.76 21.32 -43.35
C ILE A 53 -43.05 21.79 -44.00
N VAL A 54 -42.95 22.68 -45.00
CA VAL A 54 -44.10 23.22 -45.74
C VAL A 54 -43.80 23.19 -47.24
N VAL A 55 -44.71 22.64 -48.04
CA VAL A 55 -44.64 22.73 -49.49
C VAL A 55 -45.06 24.14 -49.93
N LEU A 56 -44.23 24.80 -50.74
CA LEU A 56 -44.44 26.18 -51.19
C LEU A 56 -45.16 26.27 -52.53
N ASP A 57 -45.12 25.20 -53.32
CA ASP A 57 -45.79 25.14 -54.60
C ASP A 57 -47.27 24.81 -54.41
N ASP A 58 -48.15 25.48 -55.16
CA ASP A 58 -49.58 25.18 -55.20
C ASP A 58 -49.81 23.97 -56.14
N VAL A 59 -49.81 22.76 -55.57
CA VAL A 59 -49.93 21.50 -56.32
C VAL A 59 -51.13 20.69 -55.83
N ASP A 60 -52.04 20.33 -56.75
CA ASP A 60 -53.24 19.54 -56.43
C ASP A 60 -52.92 18.13 -55.89
N ALA A 61 -51.86 17.50 -56.42
CA ALA A 61 -51.45 16.16 -56.01
C ALA A 61 -49.94 15.93 -56.18
N LEU A 62 -49.28 15.48 -55.13
CA LEU A 62 -47.85 15.14 -55.11
C LEU A 62 -47.61 13.78 -55.81
N GLN A 63 -46.76 13.77 -56.85
CA GLN A 63 -46.47 12.57 -57.66
C GLN A 63 -44.98 12.17 -57.60
N VAL A 64 -44.73 10.87 -57.75
CA VAL A 64 -43.35 10.34 -57.85
C VAL A 64 -42.72 10.82 -59.17
N GLY A 65 -41.49 11.32 -59.10
CA GLY A 65 -40.74 11.91 -60.21
C GLY A 65 -40.83 13.44 -60.28
N GLN A 66 -41.63 14.08 -59.43
CA GLN A 66 -41.74 15.54 -59.36
C GLN A 66 -40.72 16.14 -58.39
N ALA A 67 -40.26 17.36 -58.69
CA ALA A 67 -39.54 18.20 -57.73
C ALA A 67 -40.47 19.33 -57.26
N VAL A 68 -40.52 19.57 -55.95
CA VAL A 68 -41.32 20.63 -55.32
C VAL A 68 -40.47 21.52 -54.42
N SER A 69 -40.79 22.80 -54.37
CA SER A 69 -40.17 23.76 -53.47
C SER A 69 -40.71 23.57 -52.05
N VAL A 70 -39.81 23.44 -51.08
CA VAL A 70 -40.17 23.26 -49.66
C VAL A 70 -39.45 24.28 -48.79
N ARG A 71 -40.14 24.79 -47.77
CA ARG A 71 -39.50 25.42 -46.61
C ARG A 71 -39.25 24.34 -45.57
N VAL A 72 -38.04 24.31 -45.03
CA VAL A 72 -37.61 23.37 -44.01
C VAL A 72 -37.14 24.15 -42.80
N GLY A 73 -37.81 23.97 -41.67
CA GLY A 73 -37.35 24.51 -40.39
C GLY A 73 -36.91 23.41 -39.42
N PRO A 74 -36.54 23.79 -38.18
CA PRO A 74 -36.08 22.84 -37.19
C PRO A 74 -37.25 21.96 -36.74
N PRO A 75 -37.11 20.62 -36.82
CA PRO A 75 -38.14 19.74 -36.30
C PRO A 75 -38.24 19.91 -34.78
N ARG A 76 -39.33 19.40 -34.21
CA ARG A 76 -39.48 19.36 -32.75
C ARG A 76 -38.27 18.68 -32.12
N THR A 77 -37.64 19.35 -31.16
CA THR A 77 -36.39 18.90 -30.50
C THR A 77 -36.44 17.48 -29.93
N ALA A 78 -37.62 17.02 -29.53
CA ALA A 78 -37.82 15.65 -29.04
C ALA A 78 -37.68 14.56 -30.12
N LEU A 79 -37.81 14.92 -31.40
CA LEU A 79 -37.59 14.02 -32.54
C LEU A 79 -36.11 13.94 -32.91
N GLY A 80 -35.44 15.08 -32.98
CA GLY A 80 -34.03 15.18 -33.35
C GLY A 80 -33.67 16.61 -33.78
N TYR A 81 -32.49 16.75 -34.36
CA TYR A 81 -31.95 18.05 -34.76
C TYR A 81 -31.66 18.11 -36.26
N LEU A 82 -32.17 19.12 -36.94
CA LEU A 82 -31.71 19.51 -38.26
C LEU A 82 -30.74 20.68 -38.10
N VAL A 83 -29.51 20.52 -38.56
CA VAL A 83 -28.45 21.53 -38.43
C VAL A 83 -27.73 21.72 -39.75
N ARG A 84 -27.24 22.94 -39.99
CA ARG A 84 -26.57 23.27 -41.25
C ARG A 84 -25.21 22.60 -41.37
N ASP A 85 -24.38 22.78 -40.35
CA ASP A 85 -22.99 22.35 -40.32
C ASP A 85 -22.65 21.67 -38.98
N PHE A 86 -21.40 21.27 -38.83
CA PHE A 86 -20.94 20.58 -37.62
C PHE A 86 -20.89 21.50 -36.39
N ASN A 87 -20.72 22.81 -36.56
CA ASN A 87 -20.83 23.75 -35.42
C ASN A 87 -22.27 23.80 -34.89
N GLY A 88 -23.26 23.79 -35.79
CA GLY A 88 -24.67 23.66 -35.44
C GLY A 88 -24.95 22.40 -34.62
N LEU A 89 -24.32 21.27 -34.96
CA LEU A 89 -24.41 20.04 -34.16
C LEU A 89 -23.84 20.24 -32.75
N LEU A 90 -22.65 20.84 -32.63
CA LEU A 90 -21.97 21.08 -31.34
C LEU A 90 -22.69 22.09 -30.44
N ASP A 91 -23.50 22.97 -31.02
CA ASP A 91 -24.31 23.94 -30.27
C ASP A 91 -25.62 23.34 -29.75
N THR A 92 -26.02 22.15 -30.23
CA THR A 92 -27.17 21.44 -29.65
C THR A 92 -26.93 21.07 -28.18
N PRO A 93 -28.01 20.95 -27.37
CA PRO A 93 -27.91 20.58 -25.96
C PRO A 93 -27.11 19.30 -25.78
N GLU A 94 -26.17 19.32 -24.82
CA GLU A 94 -25.33 18.18 -24.44
C GLU A 94 -24.40 17.61 -25.53
N ALA A 95 -24.42 18.08 -26.78
CA ALA A 95 -23.59 17.50 -27.85
C ALA A 95 -22.09 17.49 -27.55
N ARG A 96 -21.60 18.41 -26.72
CA ARG A 96 -20.19 18.43 -26.30
C ARG A 96 -19.84 17.41 -25.20
N ILE A 97 -20.85 16.76 -24.63
CA ILE A 97 -20.75 15.72 -23.58
C ILE A 97 -21.15 14.36 -24.16
N LYS A 98 -22.23 14.32 -24.94
CA LYS A 98 -22.84 13.11 -25.47
C LYS A 98 -23.44 13.34 -26.84
N GLU A 99 -23.21 12.41 -27.76
CA GLU A 99 -23.79 12.47 -29.10
C GLU A 99 -25.32 12.44 -29.06
N PRO A 100 -26.02 13.37 -29.75
CA PRO A 100 -27.46 13.34 -29.87
C PRO A 100 -27.94 12.07 -30.59
N ARG A 101 -29.06 11.49 -30.14
CA ARG A 101 -29.59 10.23 -30.71
C ARG A 101 -30.01 10.34 -32.17
N ALA A 102 -30.49 11.51 -32.57
CA ALA A 102 -31.08 11.76 -33.87
C ALA A 102 -30.70 13.17 -34.33
N TYR A 103 -29.99 13.25 -35.44
CA TYR A 103 -29.64 14.51 -36.09
C TYR A 103 -29.39 14.31 -37.59
N PHE A 104 -29.50 15.40 -38.34
CA PHE A 104 -29.12 15.49 -39.74
C PHE A 104 -28.30 16.76 -39.93
N VAL A 105 -27.04 16.61 -40.36
CA VAL A 105 -26.20 17.74 -40.78
C VAL A 105 -26.33 17.91 -42.28
N ILE A 106 -26.84 19.06 -42.72
CA ILE A 106 -27.08 19.35 -44.15
C ILE A 106 -25.77 19.26 -44.93
N GLU A 107 -24.72 19.92 -44.44
CA GLU A 107 -23.39 19.81 -45.01
C GLU A 107 -22.85 18.39 -44.88
N GLY A 108 -22.64 17.72 -46.01
CA GLY A 108 -22.18 16.34 -46.08
C GLY A 108 -23.26 15.28 -45.81
N GLY A 109 -24.50 15.67 -45.53
CA GLY A 109 -25.62 14.74 -45.32
C GLY A 109 -25.37 13.76 -44.17
N ILE A 110 -24.77 14.23 -43.08
CA ILE A 110 -24.27 13.38 -42.00
C ILE A 110 -25.41 12.99 -41.06
N THR A 111 -25.54 11.68 -40.82
CA THR A 111 -26.46 11.09 -39.84
C THR A 111 -25.68 10.17 -38.87
N PRO A 112 -26.21 9.87 -37.67
CA PRO A 112 -25.52 8.99 -36.72
C PRO A 112 -25.15 7.61 -37.29
N ASP A 113 -25.97 7.09 -38.20
CA ASP A 113 -25.90 5.77 -38.81
C ASP A 113 -25.15 5.74 -40.16
N ILE A 114 -24.60 6.88 -40.61
CA ILE A 114 -23.93 6.98 -41.91
C ILE A 114 -22.76 6.00 -42.03
N ASN A 115 -22.68 5.30 -43.17
CA ASN A 115 -21.66 4.29 -43.45
C ASN A 115 -21.17 4.40 -44.91
N PRO A 116 -19.85 4.56 -45.16
CA PRO A 116 -18.75 4.66 -44.20
C PRO A 116 -18.81 5.93 -43.34
N CYS A 117 -18.40 5.81 -42.07
CA CYS A 117 -18.38 6.93 -41.12
C CYS A 117 -17.36 7.99 -41.59
N PRO A 118 -17.76 9.26 -41.80
CA PRO A 118 -16.85 10.34 -42.12
C PRO A 118 -15.78 10.53 -41.04
N GLU A 119 -14.55 10.85 -41.44
CA GLU A 119 -13.42 11.08 -40.53
C GLU A 119 -13.73 12.13 -39.46
N ARG A 120 -14.44 13.20 -39.84
CA ARG A 120 -14.86 14.28 -38.94
C ARG A 120 -15.83 13.78 -37.85
N LEU A 121 -16.79 12.94 -38.21
CA LEU A 121 -17.71 12.31 -37.26
C LEU A 121 -16.97 11.34 -36.33
N ALA A 122 -16.04 10.55 -36.87
CA ALA A 122 -15.20 9.66 -36.08
C ALA A 122 -14.33 10.44 -35.06
N THR A 123 -13.75 11.57 -35.48
CA THR A 123 -12.93 12.44 -34.61
C THR A 123 -13.77 13.05 -33.49
N TYR A 124 -14.98 13.53 -33.80
CA TYR A 124 -15.92 14.01 -32.78
C TYR A 124 -16.27 12.93 -31.75
N ARG A 125 -16.60 11.72 -32.19
CA ARG A 125 -16.87 10.60 -31.28
C ARG A 125 -15.67 10.28 -30.38
N LYS A 126 -14.45 10.39 -30.92
CA LYS A 126 -13.22 10.22 -30.14
C LYS A 126 -13.03 11.32 -29.10
N VAL A 127 -13.37 12.57 -29.42
CA VAL A 127 -13.38 13.66 -28.43
C VAL A 127 -14.42 13.37 -27.33
N LEU A 128 -15.60 12.82 -27.66
CA LEU A 128 -16.59 12.44 -26.65
C LEU A 128 -16.10 11.30 -25.74
N GLU A 129 -15.48 10.26 -26.30
CA GLU A 129 -14.87 9.18 -25.51
C GLU A 129 -13.81 9.73 -24.54
N PHE A 130 -12.91 10.59 -25.03
CA PHE A 130 -11.92 11.26 -24.21
C PHE A 130 -12.57 12.15 -23.13
N THR A 131 -13.61 12.91 -23.49
CA THR A 131 -14.37 13.76 -22.56
C THR A 131 -14.98 12.95 -21.42
N ASN A 132 -15.54 11.78 -21.72
CA ASN A 132 -16.09 10.88 -20.71
C ASN A 132 -14.99 10.37 -19.75
N LEU A 133 -13.83 9.96 -20.28
CA LEU A 133 -12.70 9.55 -19.46
C LEU A 133 -12.20 10.68 -18.55
N VAL A 134 -12.08 11.90 -19.08
CA VAL A 134 -11.70 13.08 -18.29
C VAL A 134 -12.78 13.42 -17.26
N GLY A 135 -14.06 13.17 -17.58
CA GLY A 135 -15.18 13.28 -16.66
C GLY A 135 -15.09 12.30 -15.48
N GLU A 136 -14.59 11.09 -15.69
CA GLU A 136 -14.29 10.13 -14.61
C GLU A 136 -13.10 10.57 -13.73
N ALA A 137 -12.14 11.30 -14.31
CA ALA A 137 -11.00 11.86 -13.58
C ALA A 137 -11.35 13.16 -12.82
N ALA A 138 -12.40 13.86 -13.24
CA ALA A 138 -12.85 15.10 -12.64
C ALA A 138 -13.52 14.84 -11.28
N ALA A 139 -13.52 15.86 -10.41
CA ALA A 139 -14.24 15.78 -9.14
C ALA A 139 -15.76 15.72 -9.37
N TYR A 140 -16.26 16.45 -10.37
CA TYR A 140 -17.60 16.27 -10.93
C TYR A 140 -17.73 16.97 -12.30
N VAL A 141 -18.78 16.62 -13.04
CA VAL A 141 -19.15 17.26 -14.32
C VAL A 141 -20.41 18.12 -14.12
N ASP A 142 -20.30 19.43 -14.34
CA ASP A 142 -21.46 20.33 -14.35
C ASP A 142 -22.12 20.28 -15.73
N GLN A 143 -23.15 19.45 -15.87
CA GLN A 143 -23.89 19.30 -17.13
C GLN A 143 -24.60 20.59 -17.57
N SER A 144 -25.05 21.41 -16.60
CA SER A 144 -25.78 22.65 -16.90
C SER A 144 -24.87 23.70 -17.55
N LYS A 145 -23.62 23.79 -17.07
CA LYS A 145 -22.61 24.71 -17.60
C LYS A 145 -21.69 24.08 -18.63
N ARG A 146 -21.77 22.75 -18.81
CA ARG A 146 -20.85 21.94 -19.63
C ARG A 146 -19.40 22.15 -19.18
N GLU A 147 -19.15 22.02 -17.88
CA GLU A 147 -17.81 22.20 -17.28
C GLU A 147 -17.33 20.92 -16.57
N LEU A 148 -16.06 20.58 -16.79
CA LEU A 148 -15.33 19.59 -16.00
C LEU A 148 -14.69 20.31 -14.81
N ILE A 149 -14.98 19.87 -13.58
CA ILE A 149 -14.51 20.54 -12.36
C ILE A 149 -13.48 19.67 -11.65
N PHE A 150 -12.31 20.25 -11.40
CA PHE A 150 -11.21 19.66 -10.67
C PHE A 150 -10.93 20.43 -9.37
N ILE A 151 -10.28 19.77 -8.42
CA ILE A 151 -9.86 20.37 -7.15
C ILE A 151 -8.33 20.45 -7.14
N LYS A 152 -7.80 21.67 -7.25
CA LYS A 152 -6.37 21.97 -7.09
C LYS A 152 -6.22 23.39 -6.55
N ASP A 153 -5.80 23.50 -5.30
CA ASP A 153 -5.73 24.78 -4.56
C ASP A 153 -7.02 25.61 -4.64
N GLY A 154 -8.17 24.93 -4.75
CA GLY A 154 -9.49 25.51 -5.01
C GLY A 154 -10.19 24.88 -6.22
N LYS A 155 -11.22 25.57 -6.72
CA LYS A 155 -12.00 25.13 -7.88
C LYS A 155 -11.23 25.42 -9.18
N PHE A 156 -10.94 24.38 -9.94
CA PHE A 156 -10.38 24.50 -11.30
C PHE A 156 -11.41 24.04 -12.33
N SER A 157 -11.94 24.95 -13.13
CA SER A 157 -12.96 24.65 -14.16
C SER A 157 -12.35 24.54 -15.55
N VAL A 158 -12.77 23.53 -16.31
CA VAL A 158 -12.48 23.34 -17.73
C VAL A 158 -13.82 23.26 -18.48
N PRO A 159 -14.31 24.38 -19.04
CA PRO A 159 -15.51 24.39 -19.88
C PRO A 159 -15.27 23.59 -21.16
N MET A 160 -16.16 22.65 -21.47
CA MET A 160 -16.17 21.85 -22.69
C MET A 160 -16.62 22.71 -23.88
N ALA A 161 -15.84 23.74 -24.20
CA ALA A 161 -16.09 24.67 -25.29
C ALA A 161 -15.09 24.41 -26.41
N TYR A 162 -15.59 23.94 -27.55
CA TYR A 162 -14.84 23.72 -28.78
C TYR A 162 -15.76 23.86 -30.00
N THR A 163 -15.15 24.08 -31.15
CA THR A 163 -15.78 24.28 -32.45
C THR A 163 -15.32 23.20 -33.42
N ASP A 164 -15.99 23.09 -34.56
CA ASP A 164 -15.63 22.17 -35.64
C ASP A 164 -14.17 22.32 -36.09
N ALA A 165 -13.67 23.56 -36.23
CA ALA A 165 -12.28 23.84 -36.59
C ALA A 165 -11.25 23.34 -35.55
N ASP A 166 -11.66 23.09 -34.31
CA ASP A 166 -10.77 22.55 -33.29
C ASP A 166 -10.58 21.03 -33.46
N LEU A 167 -11.52 20.34 -34.11
CA LEU A 167 -11.43 18.90 -34.37
C LEU A 167 -10.28 18.58 -35.33
N ASP A 168 -9.93 19.49 -36.24
CA ASP A 168 -8.80 19.33 -37.16
C ASP A 168 -7.44 19.25 -36.45
N ARG A 169 -7.37 19.68 -35.17
CA ARG A 169 -6.16 19.64 -34.35
C ARG A 169 -6.08 18.40 -33.46
N VAL A 170 -7.11 17.56 -33.48
CA VAL A 170 -7.19 16.37 -32.63
C VAL A 170 -6.42 15.23 -33.29
N ILE A 171 -5.38 14.75 -32.61
CA ILE A 171 -4.65 13.56 -33.02
C ILE A 171 -5.33 12.34 -32.40
N VAL A 172 -6.13 11.62 -33.19
CA VAL A 172 -6.92 10.46 -32.73
C VAL A 172 -6.05 9.37 -32.10
N PHE A 173 -4.83 9.17 -32.62
CA PHE A 173 -3.87 8.21 -32.06
C PHE A 173 -3.52 8.49 -30.59
N ASP A 174 -3.32 9.77 -30.22
CA ASP A 174 -3.01 10.15 -28.84
C ASP A 174 -4.24 9.99 -27.94
N ALA A 175 -5.44 10.30 -28.45
CA ALA A 175 -6.69 10.05 -27.74
C ALA A 175 -6.85 8.56 -27.41
N ASP A 176 -6.67 7.68 -28.39
CA ASP A 176 -6.77 6.22 -28.22
C ASP A 176 -5.70 5.69 -27.27
N ALA A 177 -4.47 6.24 -27.30
CA ALA A 177 -3.41 5.86 -26.38
C ALA A 177 -3.77 6.16 -24.92
N ILE A 178 -4.33 7.35 -24.65
CA ILE A 178 -4.79 7.74 -23.30
C ILE A 178 -5.97 6.86 -22.85
N LEU A 179 -6.96 6.67 -23.73
CA LEU A 179 -8.12 5.81 -23.46
C LEU A 179 -7.68 4.39 -23.08
N LYS A 180 -6.76 3.81 -23.87
CA LYS A 180 -6.23 2.47 -23.62
C LYS A 180 -5.41 2.40 -22.33
N ALA A 181 -4.57 3.40 -22.04
CA ALA A 181 -3.76 3.44 -20.82
C ALA A 181 -4.64 3.41 -19.56
N CYS A 182 -5.80 4.05 -19.63
CA CYS A 182 -6.78 4.16 -18.55
C CYS A 182 -7.85 3.06 -18.55
N ALA A 183 -7.93 2.19 -19.56
CA ALA A 183 -8.98 1.17 -19.66
C ALA A 183 -8.82 0.03 -18.64
N ASP A 184 -7.59 -0.34 -18.28
CA ASP A 184 -7.34 -1.42 -17.33
C ASP A 184 -7.74 -1.02 -15.90
N GLU A 185 -8.38 -1.93 -15.16
CA GLU A 185 -8.74 -1.72 -13.75
C GLU A 185 -7.53 -1.62 -12.82
N ILE A 186 -6.37 -2.12 -13.24
CA ILE A 186 -5.14 -2.08 -12.45
C ILE A 186 -4.71 -0.63 -12.23
N HIS A 187 -4.74 -0.19 -10.97
CA HIS A 187 -4.43 1.17 -10.55
C HIS A 187 -5.29 2.24 -11.23
N ARG A 188 -6.55 1.91 -11.57
CA ARG A 188 -7.48 2.80 -12.28
C ARG A 188 -7.60 4.16 -11.60
N ASP A 189 -7.85 4.18 -10.29
CA ASP A 189 -8.01 5.43 -9.52
C ASP A 189 -6.75 6.30 -9.58
N GLN A 190 -5.56 5.69 -9.51
CA GLN A 190 -4.31 6.42 -9.60
C GLN A 190 -4.06 6.95 -11.01
N LYS A 191 -4.38 6.18 -12.05
CA LYS A 191 -4.31 6.64 -13.44
C LYS A 191 -5.28 7.81 -13.69
N LEU A 192 -6.49 7.77 -13.13
CA LEU A 192 -7.44 8.89 -13.18
C LEU A 192 -6.91 10.13 -12.45
N ALA A 193 -6.34 9.96 -11.26
CA ALA A 193 -5.73 11.07 -10.52
C ALA A 193 -4.54 11.70 -11.29
N ILE A 194 -3.70 10.87 -11.91
CA ILE A 194 -2.61 11.33 -12.77
C ILE A 194 -3.15 12.07 -14.01
N LEU A 195 -4.22 11.55 -14.64
CA LEU A 195 -4.88 12.21 -15.76
C LEU A 195 -5.47 13.57 -15.36
N ALA A 196 -6.11 13.66 -14.19
CA ALA A 196 -6.60 14.92 -13.66
C ALA A 196 -5.46 15.94 -13.50
N GLU A 197 -4.34 15.53 -12.92
CA GLU A 197 -3.18 16.40 -12.74
C GLU A 197 -2.58 16.85 -14.08
N ALA A 198 -2.49 15.94 -15.07
CA ALA A 198 -2.05 16.26 -16.42
C ALA A 198 -2.98 17.27 -17.10
N VAL A 199 -4.31 17.07 -17.02
CA VAL A 199 -5.31 18.02 -17.56
C VAL A 199 -5.15 19.40 -16.95
N ILE A 200 -5.00 19.47 -15.61
CA ILE A 200 -4.81 20.74 -14.92
C ILE A 200 -3.49 21.39 -15.32
N GLY A 201 -2.39 20.64 -15.37
CA GLY A 201 -1.07 21.13 -15.77
C GLY A 201 -1.06 21.75 -17.17
N ILE A 202 -1.66 21.05 -18.15
CA ILE A 202 -1.79 21.53 -19.53
C ILE A 202 -2.71 22.76 -19.63
N CYS A 203 -3.77 22.82 -18.82
CA CYS A 203 -4.75 23.91 -18.89
C CYS A 203 -4.45 25.13 -18.00
N ALA A 204 -3.52 25.02 -17.03
CA ALA A 204 -3.37 26.02 -15.97
C ALA A 204 -2.98 27.41 -16.49
N SER A 205 -2.14 27.47 -17.52
CA SER A 205 -1.69 28.71 -18.16
C SER A 205 -2.69 29.30 -19.16
N GLN A 206 -3.81 28.61 -19.41
CA GLN A 206 -4.77 28.99 -20.43
C GLN A 206 -5.98 29.75 -19.85
N PRO A 207 -6.51 30.75 -20.58
CA PRO A 207 -7.79 31.37 -20.27
C PRO A 207 -8.90 30.33 -20.13
N VAL A 208 -9.80 30.51 -19.16
CA VAL A 208 -10.86 29.53 -18.83
C VAL A 208 -11.64 29.08 -20.06
N ALA A 209 -12.04 30.02 -20.92
CA ALA A 209 -12.83 29.75 -22.12
C ALA A 209 -12.11 28.91 -23.19
N SER A 210 -10.78 28.84 -23.17
CA SER A 210 -9.98 28.12 -24.18
C SER A 210 -9.33 26.83 -23.65
N ARG A 211 -9.53 26.47 -22.38
CA ARG A 211 -8.87 25.33 -21.74
C ARG A 211 -9.13 24.01 -22.46
N PHE A 212 -10.39 23.69 -22.74
CA PHE A 212 -10.73 22.42 -23.37
C PHE A 212 -10.26 22.34 -24.82
N ARG A 213 -10.41 23.44 -25.59
CA ARG A 213 -9.79 23.57 -26.93
C ARG A 213 -8.29 23.34 -26.89
N HIS A 214 -7.59 23.92 -25.92
CA HIS A 214 -6.16 23.73 -25.75
C HIS A 214 -5.82 22.27 -25.38
N LEU A 215 -6.63 21.66 -24.52
CA LEU A 215 -6.46 20.27 -24.10
C LEU A 215 -6.54 19.30 -25.29
N ILE A 216 -7.61 19.38 -26.09
CA ILE A 216 -7.81 18.46 -27.23
C ILE A 216 -6.83 18.70 -28.38
N ALA A 217 -6.26 19.90 -28.49
CA ALA A 217 -5.20 20.21 -29.46
C ALA A 217 -3.80 19.72 -29.01
N ASN A 218 -3.64 19.32 -27.75
CA ASN A 218 -2.35 18.92 -27.17
C ASN A 218 -2.40 17.53 -26.51
N LEU A 219 -3.18 16.60 -27.07
CA LEU A 219 -3.34 15.25 -26.51
C LEU A 219 -2.02 14.48 -26.40
N GLY A 220 -1.05 14.71 -27.30
CA GLY A 220 0.29 14.12 -27.18
C GLY A 220 1.01 14.51 -25.88
N ALA A 221 0.89 15.77 -25.44
CA ALA A 221 1.46 16.23 -24.18
C ALA A 221 0.71 15.63 -22.96
N VAL A 222 -0.62 15.53 -23.04
CA VAL A 222 -1.42 14.83 -22.01
C VAL A 222 -0.99 13.38 -21.88
N ASN A 223 -0.82 12.68 -23.01
CA ASN A 223 -0.37 11.29 -23.05
C ASN A 223 1.03 11.13 -22.42
N GLU A 224 1.95 12.03 -22.73
CA GLU A 224 3.28 12.04 -22.14
C GLU A 224 3.25 12.26 -20.62
N GLU A 225 2.50 13.25 -20.13
CA GLU A 225 2.33 13.51 -18.70
C GLU A 225 1.69 12.32 -17.97
N VAL A 226 0.66 11.69 -18.56
CA VAL A 226 0.02 10.50 -17.97
C VAL A 226 0.99 9.33 -17.86
N ARG A 227 1.75 9.07 -18.93
CA ARG A 227 2.76 8.00 -18.95
C ARG A 227 3.88 8.26 -17.93
N ASN A 228 4.40 9.48 -17.89
CA ASN A 228 5.47 9.86 -16.97
C ASN A 228 4.99 9.79 -15.50
N GLY A 229 3.79 10.31 -15.22
CA GLY A 229 3.17 10.23 -13.91
C GLY A 229 2.94 8.79 -13.45
N TYR A 230 2.46 7.92 -14.35
CA TYR A 230 2.28 6.50 -14.02
C TYR A 230 3.60 5.77 -13.80
N GLN A 231 4.63 6.06 -14.60
CA GLN A 231 5.97 5.51 -14.38
C GLN A 231 6.53 5.91 -13.01
N LEU A 232 6.35 7.17 -12.61
CA LEU A 232 6.76 7.65 -11.29
C LEU A 232 5.98 6.95 -10.18
N PHE A 233 4.66 6.81 -10.31
CA PHE A 233 3.81 6.07 -9.38
C PHE A 233 4.24 4.59 -9.25
N ALA A 234 4.46 3.90 -10.38
CA ALA A 234 4.89 2.50 -10.38
C ALA A 234 6.27 2.32 -9.73
N SER A 235 7.17 3.28 -9.94
CA SER A 235 8.49 3.29 -9.30
C SER A 235 8.40 3.51 -7.78
N SER A 236 7.51 4.41 -7.31
CA SER A 236 7.33 4.69 -5.89
C SER A 236 6.61 3.57 -5.15
N PHE A 237 5.68 2.87 -5.80
CA PHE A 237 5.05 1.67 -5.27
C PHE A 237 6.05 0.51 -5.13
N SER A 238 6.95 0.37 -6.11
CA SER A 238 8.05 -0.59 -6.02
C SER A 238 8.96 -0.23 -4.85
N TYR A 239 9.35 1.04 -4.70
CA TYR A 239 10.15 1.51 -3.56
C TYR A 239 9.49 1.24 -2.21
N SER A 240 8.20 1.55 -2.04
CA SER A 240 7.49 1.31 -0.78
C SER A 240 7.41 -0.18 -0.43
N LYS A 241 7.16 -1.04 -1.42
CA LYS A 241 7.17 -2.49 -1.26
C LYS A 241 8.56 -2.99 -0.82
N ILE A 242 9.62 -2.54 -1.49
CA ILE A 242 11.01 -2.91 -1.16
C ILE A 242 11.35 -2.48 0.27
N ARG A 243 11.00 -1.25 0.65
CA ARG A 243 11.22 -0.73 2.00
C ARG A 243 10.51 -1.59 3.05
N ASN A 244 9.25 -1.97 2.80
CA ASN A 244 8.47 -2.80 3.71
C ASN A 244 9.08 -4.20 3.88
N GLU A 245 9.54 -4.84 2.79
CA GLU A 245 10.21 -6.14 2.84
C GLU A 245 11.51 -6.08 3.66
N ILE A 246 12.27 -5.00 3.54
CA ILE A 246 13.50 -4.77 4.33
C ILE A 246 13.18 -4.55 5.80
N GLU A 247 12.18 -3.73 6.12
CA GLU A 247 11.79 -3.45 7.50
C GLU A 247 11.28 -4.71 8.21
N ALA A 248 10.50 -5.54 7.50
CA ALA A 248 10.08 -6.85 7.98
C ALA A 248 11.28 -7.78 8.24
N ALA A 249 12.22 -7.88 7.31
CA ALA A 249 13.43 -8.70 7.49
C ALA A 249 14.27 -8.21 8.68
N ARG A 250 14.45 -6.89 8.82
CA ARG A 250 15.16 -6.29 9.97
C ARG A 250 14.51 -6.68 11.29
N ILE A 251 13.19 -6.58 11.40
CA ILE A 251 12.45 -6.94 12.62
C ILE A 251 12.63 -8.43 12.92
N ASP A 252 12.54 -9.30 11.91
CA ASP A 252 12.73 -10.75 12.08
C ASP A 252 14.13 -11.10 12.61
N TYR A 253 15.19 -10.52 12.04
CA TYR A 253 16.54 -10.76 12.57
C TYR A 253 16.78 -10.16 13.94
N LEU A 254 16.22 -8.98 14.23
CA LEU A 254 16.29 -8.42 15.58
C LEU A 254 15.64 -9.36 16.59
N ASN A 255 14.49 -9.95 16.26
CA ASN A 255 13.82 -10.92 17.11
C ASN A 255 14.65 -12.20 17.29
N LYS A 256 15.25 -12.74 16.21
CA LYS A 256 16.13 -13.90 16.28
C LYS A 256 17.37 -13.65 17.15
N ILE A 257 18.03 -12.51 16.96
CA ILE A 257 19.20 -12.11 17.77
C ILE A 257 18.78 -11.93 19.24
N HIS A 258 17.65 -11.27 19.50
CA HIS A 258 17.16 -11.05 20.86
C HIS A 258 16.84 -12.37 21.57
N LYS A 259 16.22 -13.33 20.87
CA LYS A 259 15.98 -14.68 21.38
C LYS A 259 17.29 -15.37 21.76
N THR A 260 18.29 -15.35 20.88
CA THR A 260 19.62 -15.92 21.19
C THR A 260 20.27 -15.25 22.40
N ILE A 261 20.11 -13.94 22.60
CA ILE A 261 20.59 -13.24 23.80
C ILE A 261 19.92 -13.79 25.07
N ILE A 262 18.59 -13.91 25.05
CA ILE A 262 17.82 -14.40 26.20
C ILE A 262 18.27 -15.82 26.56
N ASP A 263 18.48 -16.67 25.57
CA ASP A 263 18.95 -18.05 25.78
C ASP A 263 20.36 -18.08 26.42
N ILE A 264 21.27 -17.20 25.98
CA ILE A 264 22.62 -17.03 26.57
C ILE A 264 22.54 -16.52 28.02
N GLN A 265 21.72 -15.49 28.25
CA GLN A 265 21.54 -14.91 29.58
C GLN A 265 20.97 -15.93 30.57
N THR A 266 20.04 -16.76 30.12
CA THR A 266 19.46 -17.84 30.93
C THR A 266 20.52 -18.86 31.35
N GLN A 267 21.43 -19.23 30.44
CA GLN A 267 22.55 -20.13 30.77
C GLN A 267 23.56 -19.48 31.72
N LEU A 268 23.81 -18.17 31.56
CA LEU A 268 24.71 -17.40 32.40
C LEU A 268 24.24 -17.27 33.85
N LEU A 269 22.94 -17.13 34.07
CA LEU A 269 22.37 -17.08 35.42
C LEU A 269 22.65 -18.37 36.22
N GLY A 270 22.94 -19.49 35.54
CA GLY A 270 23.35 -20.74 36.18
C GLY A 270 24.77 -20.74 36.74
N ILE A 271 25.68 -19.88 36.23
CA ILE A 271 27.10 -19.89 36.61
C ILE A 271 27.32 -19.45 38.08
N PRO A 272 26.72 -18.35 38.58
CA PRO A 272 26.86 -17.97 39.99
C PRO A 272 26.33 -19.04 40.95
N VAL A 273 25.19 -19.65 40.62
CA VAL A 273 24.58 -20.73 41.41
C VAL A 273 25.50 -21.94 41.47
N ALA A 274 26.01 -22.39 40.32
CA ALA A 274 26.98 -23.48 40.25
C ALA A 274 28.26 -23.17 41.04
N THR A 275 28.75 -21.93 40.99
CA THR A 275 29.95 -21.50 41.72
C THR A 275 29.76 -21.59 43.24
N VAL A 276 28.61 -21.13 43.77
CA VAL A 276 28.29 -21.23 45.20
C VAL A 276 28.15 -22.69 45.64
N ILE A 277 27.53 -23.54 44.81
CA ILE A 277 27.42 -24.98 45.10
C ILE A 277 28.81 -25.62 45.20
N VAL A 278 29.69 -25.37 44.23
CA VAL A 278 31.06 -25.91 44.24
C VAL A 278 31.84 -25.42 45.47
N ALA A 279 31.74 -24.13 45.80
CA ALA A 279 32.44 -23.55 46.94
C ALA A 279 31.94 -24.09 48.30
N SER A 280 30.64 -24.38 48.43
CA SER A 280 30.04 -24.85 49.69
C SER A 280 30.19 -26.36 49.94
N GLN A 281 30.43 -27.15 48.89
CA GLN A 281 30.48 -28.61 48.99
C GLN A 281 31.90 -29.17 49.21
N LEU A 282 32.95 -28.36 49.06
CA LEU A 282 34.33 -28.77 49.34
C LEU A 282 34.60 -28.84 50.84
N LYS A 283 35.14 -29.98 51.32
CA LYS A 283 35.41 -30.24 52.75
C LYS A 283 36.88 -30.59 53.00
N VAL A 284 37.44 -30.11 54.11
CA VAL A 284 38.82 -30.47 54.54
C VAL A 284 38.86 -31.94 54.88
N THR A 285 39.81 -32.67 54.28
CA THR A 285 39.94 -34.11 54.54
C THR A 285 41.40 -34.56 54.56
N SER A 286 41.72 -35.45 55.50
CA SER A 286 43.05 -36.03 55.71
C SER A 286 43.06 -37.55 55.60
N ALA A 287 41.95 -38.16 55.17
CA ALA A 287 41.81 -39.61 55.01
C ALA A 287 40.94 -39.94 53.78
N CYS A 288 41.03 -41.16 53.28
CA CYS A 288 40.28 -41.66 52.12
C CYS A 288 38.81 -41.98 52.44
N GLY A 289 38.11 -41.09 53.14
CA GLY A 289 36.72 -41.26 53.59
C GLY A 289 35.68 -40.66 52.62
N VAL A 290 34.43 -40.55 53.09
CA VAL A 290 33.30 -40.00 52.33
C VAL A 290 33.56 -38.55 51.87
N GLU A 291 34.30 -37.78 52.65
CA GLU A 291 34.66 -36.39 52.33
C GLU A 291 35.61 -36.28 51.12
N PHE A 292 36.56 -37.21 50.98
CA PHE A 292 37.43 -37.30 49.80
C PHE A 292 36.61 -37.57 48.53
N TRP A 293 35.70 -38.53 48.57
CA TRP A 293 34.82 -38.85 47.44
C TRP A 293 33.86 -37.71 47.12
N THR A 294 33.44 -36.93 48.12
CA THR A 294 32.64 -35.71 47.92
C THR A 294 33.44 -34.66 47.14
N ASN A 295 34.67 -34.35 47.55
CA ASN A 295 35.53 -33.39 46.85
C ASN A 295 35.83 -33.84 45.41
N PHE A 296 36.11 -35.14 45.21
CA PHE A 296 36.34 -35.71 43.88
C PHE A 296 35.09 -35.57 42.99
N ALA A 297 33.90 -35.92 43.50
CA ALA A 297 32.65 -35.77 42.77
C ALA A 297 32.35 -34.31 42.41
N VAL A 298 32.66 -33.36 43.30
CA VAL A 298 32.51 -31.91 43.04
C VAL A 298 33.43 -31.46 41.91
N VAL A 299 34.70 -31.86 41.90
CA VAL A 299 35.65 -31.52 40.82
C VAL A 299 35.23 -32.14 39.49
N VAL A 300 34.85 -33.42 39.49
CA VAL A 300 34.34 -34.11 38.29
C VAL A 300 33.07 -33.42 37.76
N GLY A 301 32.14 -33.07 38.65
CA GLY A 301 30.93 -32.33 38.31
C GLY A 301 31.22 -30.96 37.71
N ALA A 302 32.22 -30.23 38.23
CA ALA A 302 32.65 -28.95 37.67
C ALA A 302 33.20 -29.10 36.24
N TRP A 303 34.00 -30.13 35.96
CA TRP A 303 34.51 -30.40 34.62
C TRP A 303 33.42 -30.88 33.65
N ILE A 304 32.47 -31.71 34.10
CA ILE A 304 31.31 -32.09 33.30
C ILE A 304 30.48 -30.85 32.93
N PHE A 305 30.26 -29.93 33.88
CA PHE A 305 29.58 -28.67 33.62
C PHE A 305 30.30 -27.83 32.57
N VAL A 306 31.64 -27.74 32.63
CA VAL A 306 32.45 -27.05 31.60
C VAL A 306 32.25 -27.67 30.22
N VAL A 307 32.24 -29.01 30.11
CA VAL A 307 32.01 -29.70 28.83
C VAL A 307 30.62 -29.43 28.27
N LEU A 308 29.58 -29.53 29.11
CA LEU A 308 28.20 -29.24 28.68
C LEU A 308 28.02 -27.77 28.29
N LEU A 309 28.64 -26.84 29.02
CA LEU A 309 28.64 -25.42 28.68
C LEU A 309 29.38 -25.16 27.38
N ALA A 310 30.51 -25.83 27.12
CA ALA A 310 31.25 -25.71 25.87
C ALA A 310 30.42 -26.18 24.66
N ILE A 311 29.66 -27.28 24.80
CA ILE A 311 28.73 -27.75 23.76
C ILE A 311 27.62 -26.72 23.53
N ALA A 312 27.04 -26.16 24.60
CA ALA A 312 25.99 -25.14 24.51
C ALA A 312 26.48 -23.85 23.82
N ILE A 313 27.68 -23.38 24.18
CA ILE A 313 28.35 -22.23 23.54
C ILE A 313 28.61 -22.53 22.06
N GLY A 314 29.08 -23.74 21.72
CA GLY A 314 29.31 -24.15 20.34
C GLY A 314 28.04 -24.12 19.48
N ASN A 315 26.91 -24.59 20.03
CA ASN A 315 25.61 -24.56 19.34
C ASN A 315 25.12 -23.12 19.10
N GLN A 316 25.26 -22.24 20.10
CA GLN A 316 24.91 -20.83 19.97
C GLN A 316 25.82 -20.11 18.97
N TRP A 317 27.10 -20.46 18.93
CA TRP A 317 28.03 -19.92 17.94
C TRP A 317 27.63 -20.33 16.52
N ALA A 318 27.30 -21.61 16.29
CA ALA A 318 26.84 -22.09 14.99
C ALA A 318 25.55 -21.41 14.55
N THR A 319 24.60 -21.21 15.47
CA THR A 319 23.34 -20.49 15.21
C THR A 319 23.62 -19.04 14.81
N LEU A 320 24.52 -18.35 15.54
CA LEU A 320 24.90 -16.98 15.28
C LEU A 320 25.73 -16.83 13.99
N ALA A 321 26.48 -17.86 13.60
CA ALA A 321 27.14 -17.95 12.31
C ALA A 321 26.14 -18.06 11.16
N SER A 322 25.15 -18.94 11.28
CA SER A 322 24.06 -19.08 10.29
C SER A 322 23.29 -17.76 10.09
N ILE A 323 22.92 -17.09 11.19
CA ILE A 323 22.26 -15.78 11.15
C ILE A 323 23.13 -14.73 10.46
N SER A 324 24.44 -14.70 10.76
CA SER A 324 25.38 -13.78 10.12
C SER A 324 25.49 -14.01 8.61
N ASP A 325 25.51 -15.27 8.18
CA ASP A 325 25.60 -15.64 6.77
C ASP A 325 24.32 -15.31 6.01
N ASP A 326 23.15 -15.54 6.63
CA ASP A 326 21.87 -15.13 6.06
C ASP A 326 21.79 -13.61 5.87
N ILE A 327 22.21 -12.85 6.88
CA ILE A 327 22.28 -11.38 6.80
C ILE A 327 23.21 -10.94 5.67
N ALA A 328 24.37 -11.57 5.51
CA ALA A 328 25.32 -11.24 4.45
C ALA A 328 24.76 -11.55 3.05
N ARG A 329 24.13 -12.73 2.87
CA ARG A 329 23.48 -13.10 1.61
C ARG A 329 22.36 -12.14 1.24
N GLN A 330 21.53 -11.77 2.21
CA GLN A 330 20.41 -10.89 1.96
C GLN A 330 20.87 -9.45 1.68
N LYS A 331 21.90 -8.98 2.39
CA LYS A 331 22.58 -7.72 2.08
C LYS A 331 23.08 -7.68 0.63
N ALA A 332 23.77 -8.73 0.19
CA ALA A 332 24.30 -8.82 -1.17
C ALA A 332 23.17 -8.82 -2.24
N LYS A 333 22.05 -9.50 -1.94
CA LYS A 333 20.87 -9.49 -2.81
C LYS A 333 20.28 -8.07 -2.92
N PHE A 334 20.04 -7.39 -1.79
CA PHE A 334 19.47 -6.05 -1.80
C PHE A 334 20.38 -5.00 -2.43
N GLN A 335 21.71 -5.09 -2.26
CA GLN A 335 22.66 -4.20 -2.93
C GLN A 335 22.69 -4.39 -4.45
N ARG A 336 22.52 -5.63 -4.92
CA ARG A 336 22.43 -5.94 -6.35
C ARG A 336 21.13 -5.41 -6.96
N ASP A 337 20.01 -5.66 -6.29
CA ASP A 337 18.70 -5.34 -6.83
C ASP A 337 18.38 -3.83 -6.70
N PHE A 338 18.99 -3.11 -5.75
CA PHE A 338 18.65 -1.73 -5.39
C PHE A 338 19.86 -0.83 -5.09
N ALA A 339 20.78 -0.72 -6.05
CA ALA A 339 22.05 0.03 -5.91
C ALA A 339 21.88 1.50 -5.47
N ALA A 340 20.83 2.19 -5.92
CA ALA A 340 20.57 3.61 -5.64
C ALA A 340 20.24 3.91 -4.17
N LEU A 341 19.90 2.90 -3.37
CA LEU A 341 19.52 3.04 -1.95
C LEU A 341 20.52 2.35 -1.00
N SER A 342 21.65 1.89 -1.54
CA SER A 342 22.68 1.10 -0.86
C SER A 342 23.22 1.74 0.43
N ASP A 343 23.44 3.05 0.43
CA ASP A 343 23.97 3.79 1.58
C ASP A 343 23.04 3.75 2.81
N GLN A 344 21.72 3.81 2.60
CA GLN A 344 20.77 3.70 3.72
C GLN A 344 20.76 2.28 4.32
N PHE A 345 21.04 1.28 3.49
CA PHE A 345 21.02 -0.13 3.90
C PHE A 345 22.28 -0.53 4.67
N ASP A 346 23.43 0.03 4.33
CA ASP A 346 24.70 -0.30 4.95
C ASP A 346 24.70 -0.02 6.46
N THR A 347 24.13 1.11 6.87
CA THR A 347 24.03 1.46 8.30
C THR A 347 23.23 0.42 9.10
N ILE A 348 22.12 -0.07 8.56
CA ILE A 348 21.26 -1.06 9.22
C ILE A 348 22.00 -2.39 9.39
N PHE A 349 22.61 -2.90 8.32
CA PHE A 349 23.33 -4.18 8.38
C PHE A 349 24.61 -4.10 9.22
N LEU A 350 25.30 -2.95 9.24
CA LEU A 350 26.45 -2.71 10.11
C LEU A 350 26.07 -2.77 11.59
N THR A 351 24.93 -2.18 11.98
CA THR A 351 24.46 -2.28 13.38
C THR A 351 24.17 -3.72 13.80
N LEU A 352 23.63 -4.53 12.88
CA LEU A 352 23.30 -5.93 13.11
C LEU A 352 24.58 -6.79 13.24
N GLY A 353 25.53 -6.60 12.32
CA GLY A 353 26.84 -7.27 12.37
C GLY A 353 27.64 -6.92 13.62
N ARG A 354 27.61 -5.65 14.06
CA ARG A 354 28.31 -5.22 15.28
C ARG A 354 27.75 -5.88 16.54
N ARG A 355 26.43 -6.09 16.62
CA ARG A 355 25.79 -6.82 17.73
C ARG A 355 26.20 -8.30 17.75
N ILE A 356 26.24 -8.94 16.58
CA ILE A 356 26.70 -10.33 16.43
C ILE A 356 28.15 -10.49 16.90
N LEU A 357 29.05 -9.56 16.53
CA LEU A 357 30.44 -9.61 16.94
C LEU A 357 30.61 -9.49 18.46
N TRP A 358 29.92 -8.53 19.08
CA TRP A 358 29.91 -8.35 20.53
C TRP A 358 29.46 -9.61 21.27
N GLN A 359 28.46 -10.32 20.74
CA GLN A 359 27.98 -11.57 21.33
C GLN A 359 28.99 -12.71 21.22
N ARG A 360 29.69 -12.85 20.10
CA ARG A 360 30.75 -13.87 19.97
C ARG A 360 31.89 -13.63 20.95
N ILE A 361 32.31 -12.37 21.13
CA ILE A 361 33.33 -11.98 22.11
C ILE A 361 32.84 -12.34 23.52
N PHE A 362 31.59 -12.02 23.84
CA PHE A 362 30.99 -12.29 25.14
C PHE A 362 30.89 -13.81 25.43
N LEU A 363 30.45 -14.62 24.47
CA LEU A 363 30.44 -16.09 24.59
C LEU A 363 31.84 -16.66 24.85
N GLY A 364 32.87 -16.14 24.16
CA GLY A 364 34.26 -16.51 24.41
C GLY A 364 34.72 -16.16 25.83
N PHE A 365 34.34 -14.97 26.33
CA PHE A 365 34.63 -14.55 27.70
C PHE A 365 33.97 -15.46 28.75
N VAL A 366 32.71 -15.84 28.54
CA VAL A 366 31.98 -16.78 29.43
C VAL A 366 32.67 -18.14 29.49
N GLY A 367 33.06 -18.69 28.33
CA GLY A 367 33.79 -19.96 28.27
C GLY A 367 35.12 -19.89 29.02
N ALA A 368 35.88 -18.80 28.85
CA ALA A 368 37.13 -18.59 29.57
C ALA A 368 36.91 -18.53 31.09
N LEU A 369 35.88 -17.80 31.55
CA LEU A 369 35.55 -17.70 32.97
C LEU A 369 35.18 -19.06 33.58
N ALA A 370 34.44 -19.90 32.86
CA ALA A 370 34.07 -21.24 33.33
C ALA A 370 35.29 -22.16 33.48
N ILE A 371 36.24 -22.11 32.54
CA ILE A 371 37.50 -22.86 32.61
C ILE A 371 38.34 -22.40 33.80
N VAL A 372 38.47 -21.08 34.01
CA VAL A 372 39.17 -20.51 35.17
C VAL A 372 38.50 -20.97 36.47
N GLY A 373 37.16 -20.93 36.54
CA GLY A 373 36.39 -21.41 37.69
C GLY A 373 36.65 -22.88 38.02
N ALA A 374 36.62 -23.77 37.02
CA ALA A 374 36.95 -25.18 37.21
C ALA A 374 38.43 -25.39 37.63
N GLY A 375 39.35 -24.59 37.09
CA GLY A 375 40.76 -24.58 37.49
C GLY A 375 40.94 -24.17 38.96
N VAL A 376 40.25 -23.12 39.40
CA VAL A 376 40.25 -22.67 40.81
C VAL A 376 39.64 -23.74 41.71
N ALA A 377 38.51 -24.34 41.33
CA ALA A 377 37.89 -25.42 42.10
C ALA A 377 38.84 -26.62 42.26
N THR A 378 39.53 -27.00 41.18
CA THR A 378 40.54 -28.06 41.19
C THR A 378 41.72 -27.70 42.10
N PHE A 379 42.20 -26.45 42.05
CA PHE A 379 43.27 -25.96 42.92
C PHE A 379 42.88 -25.98 44.40
N VAL A 380 41.68 -25.49 44.74
CA VAL A 380 41.18 -25.49 46.12
C VAL A 380 40.98 -26.92 46.62
N ALA A 381 40.39 -27.80 45.81
CA ALA A 381 40.24 -29.21 46.16
C ALA A 381 41.59 -29.89 46.46
N ASN A 382 42.63 -29.61 45.66
CA ASN A 382 43.99 -30.10 45.89
C ASN A 382 44.63 -29.56 47.17
N ARG A 383 44.28 -28.33 47.60
CA ARG A 383 44.79 -27.73 48.84
C ARG A 383 44.08 -28.21 50.09
N VAL A 384 42.80 -28.52 49.95
CA VAL A 384 41.91 -28.92 51.04
C VAL A 384 41.96 -30.45 51.26
N THR A 385 42.43 -31.19 50.27
CA THR A 385 42.61 -32.65 50.30
C THR A 385 44.11 -32.98 50.50
N ASN A 386 44.52 -33.25 51.73
CA ASN A 386 45.95 -33.52 52.07
C ASN A 386 46.37 -34.98 51.84
N VAL A 387 45.73 -35.69 50.90
CA VAL A 387 46.01 -37.09 50.59
C VAL A 387 46.27 -37.24 49.09
N PRO A 388 47.34 -37.94 48.65
CA PRO A 388 47.56 -38.18 47.23
C PRO A 388 46.37 -38.95 46.64
N TYR A 389 45.73 -38.44 45.58
CA TYR A 389 44.57 -39.11 44.95
C TYR A 389 44.84 -40.58 44.59
N MET A 390 46.09 -40.90 44.25
CA MET A 390 46.56 -42.26 43.94
C MET A 390 46.51 -43.21 45.15
N THR A 391 46.80 -42.76 46.38
CA THR A 391 46.80 -43.66 47.56
C THR A 391 45.38 -44.09 47.95
N CYS A 392 44.39 -43.22 47.77
CA CYS A 392 42.98 -43.57 48.00
C CYS A 392 42.38 -44.46 46.91
N TRP A 393 42.90 -44.38 45.68
CA TRP A 393 42.46 -45.22 44.56
C TRP A 393 43.07 -46.63 44.57
N LEU A 394 44.30 -46.77 45.10
CA LEU A 394 45.03 -48.04 45.18
C LEU A 394 44.78 -48.83 46.48
N GLY A 395 44.13 -48.23 47.47
CA GLY A 395 43.68 -48.93 48.69
C GLY A 395 44.72 -49.06 49.80
N ASP A 396 45.88 -48.40 49.71
CA ASP A 396 46.92 -48.47 50.76
C ASP A 396 46.58 -47.56 51.94
N VAL A 397 45.87 -48.11 52.92
CA VAL A 397 45.54 -47.44 54.19
C VAL A 397 46.62 -47.75 55.22
N SER A 398 47.63 -46.87 55.38
CA SER A 398 48.51 -46.92 56.55
C SER A 398 47.86 -46.17 57.72
N ALA A 399 47.26 -46.92 58.65
CA ALA A 399 46.83 -46.42 59.94
C ALA A 399 48.05 -46.14 60.83
N SER A 400 48.12 -44.97 61.45
CA SER A 400 48.97 -44.73 62.61
C SER A 400 48.30 -43.79 63.61
N ALA A 401 47.95 -44.32 64.78
CA ALA A 401 47.73 -43.57 66.03
C ALA A 401 48.98 -43.77 66.93
N PRO A 402 49.39 -42.80 67.79
CA PRO A 402 48.92 -42.73 69.20
C PRO A 402 48.76 -41.29 69.78
N THR A 403 47.76 -40.90 70.61
CA THR A 403 47.45 -41.04 72.08
C THR A 403 47.89 -39.82 72.99
N PRO A 404 47.48 -39.66 74.29
CA PRO A 404 46.69 -38.52 74.81
C PRO A 404 47.35 -37.68 75.97
N VAL A 405 46.90 -36.45 76.25
CA VAL A 405 47.09 -35.75 77.57
C VAL A 405 45.98 -34.70 77.84
N GLN A 406 45.39 -34.72 79.05
CA GLN A 406 44.62 -33.64 79.74
C GLN A 406 45.42 -33.19 81.01
N PRO A 407 44.98 -32.24 81.87
CA PRO A 407 44.50 -30.85 81.71
C PRO A 407 45.18 -29.85 82.72
N ALA A 408 44.95 -28.51 82.61
CA ALA A 408 45.09 -27.48 83.69
C ALA A 408 44.89 -26.06 83.11
N VAL A 409 44.41 -24.97 83.72
CA VAL A 409 43.82 -24.58 85.03
C VAL A 409 43.24 -23.15 84.79
N THR A 410 42.10 -22.81 85.40
CA THR A 410 41.49 -21.45 85.45
C THR A 410 42.17 -20.53 86.48
N PRO A 411 41.93 -19.20 86.42
CA PRO A 411 41.29 -18.56 87.58
C PRO A 411 40.21 -17.48 87.26
N VAL A 412 39.03 -17.69 87.86
CA VAL A 412 38.08 -16.81 88.61
C VAL A 412 38.44 -15.30 88.72
N ALA A 413 37.67 -14.34 88.16
CA ALA A 413 36.44 -13.60 88.62
C ALA A 413 36.76 -12.23 89.32
N PRO A 414 35.83 -11.27 89.60
CA PRO A 414 34.36 -11.36 89.57
C PRO A 414 33.53 -10.11 89.11
N ASP A 415 32.22 -10.39 88.99
CA ASP A 415 31.01 -9.59 89.30
C ASP A 415 30.80 -8.14 88.81
N ASN A 416 29.66 -7.92 88.13
CA ASN A 416 28.51 -7.26 88.76
C ASN A 416 27.23 -7.37 87.88
N THR A 417 26.21 -8.02 88.43
CA THR A 417 24.76 -7.89 88.12
C THR A 417 24.16 -7.10 89.33
N PRO A 418 22.93 -6.52 89.34
CA PRO A 418 21.77 -6.85 88.50
C PRO A 418 20.81 -5.69 88.11
N ALA A 419 19.83 -5.97 87.24
CA ALA A 419 18.39 -5.70 87.50
C ALA A 419 17.48 -6.14 86.33
N ASN A 420 16.66 -7.17 86.61
CA ASN A 420 15.24 -7.35 86.29
C ASN A 420 14.56 -6.54 85.15
N ALA A 421 13.82 -7.23 84.26
CA ALA A 421 12.38 -7.50 84.46
C ALA A 421 11.66 -8.08 83.20
N SER A 422 10.78 -9.05 83.46
CA SER A 422 9.47 -9.33 82.80
C SER A 422 9.37 -9.81 81.32
N MET A 423 9.21 -11.14 81.19
CA MET A 423 8.18 -11.94 80.46
C MET A 423 6.92 -11.24 79.89
N PRO A 424 6.04 -11.92 79.08
CA PRO A 424 6.22 -13.13 78.23
C PRO A 424 5.43 -13.17 76.88
N LYS A 425 5.76 -14.20 76.08
CA LYS A 425 4.90 -15.15 75.31
C LYS A 425 3.92 -14.71 74.19
N HIS A 426 4.14 -15.41 73.05
CA HIS A 426 3.22 -16.13 72.16
C HIS A 426 2.12 -15.39 71.38
N SER A 427 2.06 -15.72 70.08
CA SER A 427 0.86 -15.64 69.24
C SER A 427 0.88 -16.75 68.19
N PRO A 428 -0.23 -17.48 67.98
CA PRO A 428 -0.46 -18.30 66.79
C PRO A 428 -1.71 -17.85 65.98
N SER A 429 -1.59 -17.94 64.65
CA SER A 429 -2.59 -18.36 63.62
C SER A 429 -3.96 -17.60 63.49
N PRO A 430 -4.88 -17.96 62.54
CA PRO A 430 -5.18 -17.18 61.34
C PRO A 430 -6.71 -16.91 61.11
N ASP A 431 -7.06 -16.53 59.87
CA ASP A 431 -8.39 -16.42 59.23
C ASP A 431 -9.21 -15.12 59.39
N THR A 432 -9.62 -14.53 58.26
CA THR A 432 -11.02 -14.48 57.72
C THR A 432 -11.20 -13.24 56.79
N ALA A 433 -11.82 -13.43 55.61
CA ALA A 433 -12.25 -12.39 54.64
C ALA A 433 -13.58 -11.71 55.08
N PRO A 434 -14.37 -10.96 54.26
CA PRO A 434 -14.16 -10.06 53.09
C PRO A 434 -14.87 -8.67 53.25
N ALA A 435 -14.75 -7.73 52.28
CA ALA A 435 -15.84 -6.80 51.83
C ALA A 435 -15.35 -5.68 50.88
N THR A 436 -16.05 -5.48 49.75
CA THR A 436 -16.06 -4.29 48.86
C THR A 436 -17.11 -3.27 49.40
N PRO A 437 -17.08 -1.94 49.11
CA PRO A 437 -17.53 -1.41 47.79
C PRO A 437 -16.93 -0.04 47.34
N ALA A 438 -17.30 0.34 46.10
CA ALA A 438 -17.53 1.70 45.56
C ALA A 438 -16.51 2.31 44.56
N GLN A 439 -17.02 2.54 43.34
CA GLN A 439 -16.50 3.44 42.30
C GLN A 439 -16.76 4.93 42.66
N PRO A 440 -16.22 5.89 41.89
CA PRO A 440 -17.06 6.45 40.82
C PRO A 440 -16.38 6.63 39.43
N ARG A 441 -17.29 6.61 38.45
CA ARG A 441 -17.23 6.97 37.01
C ARG A 441 -16.81 8.43 36.74
N VAL A 442 -16.35 8.69 35.50
CA VAL A 442 -16.67 9.76 34.51
C VAL A 442 -15.42 9.93 33.61
N SER A 443 -15.30 9.29 32.44
CA SER A 443 -15.82 9.59 31.08
C SER A 443 -14.82 10.37 30.18
N PRO A 444 -14.88 10.19 28.84
CA PRO A 444 -13.77 10.41 27.91
C PRO A 444 -13.95 11.67 27.05
N GLU A 445 -12.85 12.19 26.49
CA GLU A 445 -12.90 13.26 25.49
C GLU A 445 -12.37 12.79 24.14
N SER A 446 -13.29 12.81 23.17
CA SER A 446 -13.08 12.78 21.72
C SER A 446 -12.88 14.21 21.25
N GLN A 447 -11.95 14.47 20.33
CA GLN A 447 -12.16 15.51 19.32
C GLN A 447 -11.27 15.32 18.09
N ALA A 448 -11.87 15.68 16.96
CA ALA A 448 -11.40 15.50 15.60
C ALA A 448 -10.91 16.82 15.01
N HIS A 449 -10.00 16.72 14.02
CA HIS A 449 -9.76 17.61 12.87
C HIS A 449 -9.29 19.06 13.14
N PRO A 450 -8.62 19.74 12.18
CA PRO A 450 -8.73 19.70 10.71
C PRO A 450 -7.86 18.65 10.01
#